data_AF-A0A2N3B942-F1
#
_entry.id   AF-A0A2N3B942-F1
#
_cell.length_a   1.000
_cell.length_b   1.000
_cell.length_c   1.000
_cell.angle_alpha   90.00
_cell.angle_beta   90.00
_cell.angle_gamma   90.00
#
_symmetry.space_group_name_H-M   'P 1'
#
loop_
_entity.id
_entity.type
_entity.pdbx_description
1 polymer ?
#
loop_
_entity_poly.entity_id
_entity_poly.type
_entity_poly.pdbx_seq_one_letter_code
_entity_poly.pdbx_strand_id
1 'polypeptide(L)' 'MPLNIRNEDVNRLAEKLAKVKQTTKTEAVRLALEAELLRASQAVPLRERLRPLQKRITSRPATGLEADKAFYDDLSGDA' A
#
# COMPACT_ATOMS: atom_id res chain seq x y z
N MET A 1 30.00 8.43 2.11
CA MET A 1 30.57 7.27 2.81
C MET A 1 29.94 6.00 2.26
N PRO A 2 30.69 4.92 1.99
CA PRO A 2 30.09 3.64 1.62
C PRO A 2 29.32 3.05 2.81
N LEU A 3 28.16 2.45 2.54
CA LEU A 3 27.34 1.78 3.55
C LEU A 3 28.04 0.50 4.00
N ASN A 4 28.50 0.45 5.26
CA ASN A 4 29.13 -0.73 5.85
C ASN A 4 28.15 -1.41 6.81
N ILE A 5 27.59 -2.54 6.41
CA ILE A 5 26.60 -3.29 7.18
C ILE A 5 27.26 -4.49 7.86
N ARG A 6 27.42 -4.43 9.18
CA ARG A 6 27.96 -5.52 10.02
C ARG A 6 26.84 -6.37 10.63
N ASN A 7 25.94 -6.85 9.78
CA ASN A 7 24.83 -7.69 10.18
C ASN A 7 24.81 -8.95 9.31
N GLU A 8 24.89 -10.12 9.93
CA GLU A 8 24.96 -11.41 9.23
C GLU A 8 23.68 -11.73 8.46
N ASP A 9 22.52 -11.35 9.00
CA ASP A 9 21.22 -11.58 8.36
C ASP A 9 21.12 -10.78 7.06
N VAL A 10 21.56 -9.52 7.06
CA VAL A 10 21.58 -8.69 5.86
C VAL A 10 22.53 -9.27 4.81
N ASN A 11 23.69 -9.78 5.21
CA ASN A 11 24.61 -10.43 4.29
C ASN A 11 24.00 -11.71 3.68
N ARG A 12 23.30 -12.53 4.47
CA ARG A 12 22.57 -13.72 4.00
C ARG A 12 21.47 -13.35 3.01
N LEU A 13 20.69 -12.29 3.29
CA LEU A 13 19.65 -11.79 2.39
C LEU A 13 20.23 -11.27 1.07
N ALA A 14 21.29 -10.45 1.15
CA ALA A 14 21.98 -9.92 -0.03
C ALA A 14 22.56 -11.05 -0.89
N GLU A 15 23.14 -12.08 -0.28
CA GLU A 15 23.66 -13.25 -0.99
C GLU A 15 22.56 -14.07 -1.67
N LYS A 16 21.45 -14.30 -0.98
CA LYS A 16 20.31 -15.02 -1.54
C LYS A 16 19.74 -14.26 -2.75
N LEU A 17 19.58 -12.94 -2.64
CA LEU A 17 19.06 -12.12 -3.72
C LEU A 17 20.03 -12.06 -4.90
N ALA A 18 21.34 -11.93 -4.63
CA ALA A 18 22.39 -11.97 -5.64
C ALA A 18 22.38 -13.28 -6.44
N LYS A 19 22.22 -14.42 -5.77
CA LYS A 19 22.08 -15.74 -6.41
C LYS A 19 20.85 -15.82 -7.31
N VAL A 20 19.70 -15.37 -6.82
CA VAL A 20 18.44 -15.38 -7.58
C VAL A 20 18.50 -14.44 -8.79
N LYS A 21 19.16 -13.29 -8.66
CA LYS A 21 19.27 -12.27 -9.72
C LYS A 21 20.52 -12.43 -10.59
N GLN A 22 21.35 -13.44 -10.33
CA GLN A 22 22.63 -13.69 -11.01
C GLN A 22 23.52 -12.43 -11.09
N THR A 23 23.64 -11.71 -9.97
CA THR A 23 24.38 -10.45 -9.88
C THR A 23 25.26 -10.41 -8.62
N THR A 24 26.00 -9.32 -8.41
CA THR A 24 26.83 -9.15 -7.20
C THR A 24 25.97 -8.82 -5.97
N LYS A 25 26.50 -9.03 -4.76
CA LYS A 25 25.81 -8.65 -3.51
C LYS A 25 25.47 -7.16 -3.49
N THR A 26 26.39 -6.31 -3.94
CA THR A 26 26.20 -4.86 -4.01
C THR A 26 25.09 -4.48 -4.98
N GLU A 27 25.10 -5.06 -6.19
CA GLU A 27 24.05 -4.81 -7.18
C GLU A 27 22.68 -5.33 -6.73
N ALA A 28 22.65 -6.49 -6.08
CA ALA A 28 21.43 -7.04 -5.51
C ALA A 28 20.83 -6.09 -4.45
N VAL A 29 21.67 -5.52 -3.57
CA VAL A 29 21.25 -4.54 -2.58
C VAL A 29 20.76 -3.25 -3.26
N ARG A 30 21.47 -2.73 -4.26
CA ARG A 30 21.05 -1.55 -5.04
C ARG A 30 19.65 -1.76 -5.63
N LEU A 31 19.44 -2.88 -6.34
CA LEU A 31 18.15 -3.21 -6.95
C LEU A 31 17.03 -3.38 -5.92
N ALA A 32 17.32 -3.97 -4.75
CA ALA A 32 16.35 -4.10 -3.68
C ALA A 32 15.90 -2.74 -3.14
N LEU A 33 16.84 -1.82 -2.92
CA LEU A 33 16.56 -0.47 -2.46
C LEU A 33 15.75 0.33 -3.48
N GLU A 34 16.11 0.26 -4.76
CA GLU A 34 15.35 0.91 -5.85
C GLU A 34 13.92 0.38 -5.93
N ALA A 35 13.74 -0.93 -5.83
CA ALA A 35 12.42 -1.55 -5.87
C ALA A 35 11.54 -1.17 -4.67
N GLU A 36 12.13 -0.98 -3.49
CA GLU A 36 11.39 -0.57 -2.30
C GLU A 36 11.04 0.92 -2.34
N LEU A 37 11.97 1.77 -2.80
CA LEU A 37 11.69 3.19 -3.04
C LEU A 37 10.60 3.38 -4.10
N LEU A 38 10.60 2.56 -5.15
CA LEU A 38 9.56 2.56 -6.16
C LEU A 38 8.21 2.12 -5.57
N ARG A 39 8.18 1.05 -4.76
CA ARG A 39 6.97 0.61 -4.08
C ARG A 39 6.42 1.67 -3.13
N ALA A 40 7.29 2.36 -2.41
CA ALA A 40 6.93 3.45 -1.53
C ALA A 40 6.41 4.68 -2.30
N SER A 41 7.02 5.03 -3.44
CA SER A 41 6.59 6.16 -4.27
C SER A 41 5.32 5.89 -5.06
N GLN A 42 5.11 4.63 -5.47
CA GLN A 42 3.90 4.16 -6.15
C GLN A 42 2.79 3.76 -5.18
N ALA A 43 3.03 3.80 -3.87
CA ALA A 43 1.99 3.56 -2.88
C ALA A 43 0.94 4.66 -3.01
N VAL A 44 -0.10 4.40 -3.81
CA VAL A 44 -1.21 5.32 -4.03
C VAL A 44 -1.80 5.66 -2.65
N PRO A 45 -1.79 6.94 -2.22
CA PRO A 45 -2.34 7.33 -0.94
C PRO A 45 -3.75 6.80 -0.77
N LEU A 46 -4.15 6.43 0.46
CA LEU A 46 -5.48 5.88 0.73
C LEU A 46 -6.59 6.77 0.13
N ARG A 47 -6.42 8.10 0.24
CA ARG A 47 -7.34 9.08 -0.36
C ARG A 47 -7.51 8.89 -1.86
N GLU A 48 -6.43 8.65 -2.60
CA GLU A 48 -6.48 8.43 -4.04
C GLU A 48 -7.06 7.07 -4.41
N ARG A 49 -6.78 6.03 -3.62
CA ARG A 49 -7.42 4.71 -3.74
C ARG A 49 -8.94 4.78 -3.55
N LEU A 50 -9.42 5.69 -2.69
CA LEU A 50 -10.84 5.90 -2.41
C LEU A 50 -11.54 6.83 -3.41
N ARG A 51 -10.81 7.64 -4.20
CA ARG A 51 -11.42 8.58 -5.17
C ARG A 51 -12.41 7.93 -6.14
N PRO A 52 -12.16 6.74 -6.73
CA PRO A 52 -13.12 6.09 -7.61
C PRO A 52 -14.44 5.74 -6.89
N LEU A 53 -14.36 5.28 -5.64
CA LEU A 53 -15.53 4.95 -4.84
C LEU A 53 -16.31 6.21 -4.45
N GLN A 54 -15.60 7.26 -4.02
CA GLN A 54 -16.21 8.56 -3.74
C GLN A 54 -16.94 9.09 -4.98
N LYS A 55 -16.29 9.13 -6.15
CA LYS A 55 -16.91 9.56 -7.41
C LYS A 55 -18.18 8.79 -7.74
N ARG A 56 -18.19 7.47 -7.53
CA ARG A 56 -19.35 6.60 -7.77
C ARG A 56 -20.51 6.86 -6.79
N ILE A 57 -20.21 7.29 -5.58
CA ILE A 57 -21.24 7.69 -4.60
C ILE A 57 -21.77 9.07 -4.95
N THR A 58 -20.89 10.05 -5.17
CA THR A 58 -21.26 11.44 -5.46
C THR A 58 -21.96 11.60 -6.81
N SER A 59 -21.80 10.66 -7.75
CA SER A 59 -22.54 10.66 -9.01
C SER A 59 -24.03 10.32 -8.86
N ARG A 60 -24.46 9.83 -7.69
CA ARG A 60 -25.87 9.54 -7.42
C ARG A 60 -26.56 10.82 -6.93
N PRO A 61 -27.77 11.13 -7.43
CA PRO A 61 -28.53 12.28 -6.93
C PRO A 61 -28.88 12.08 -5.46
N ALA A 62 -28.94 13.19 -4.72
CA ALA A 62 -29.46 13.17 -3.35
C ALA A 62 -30.93 12.75 -3.38
N THR A 63 -31.31 11.82 -2.51
CA THR A 63 -32.69 11.35 -2.38
C THR A 63 -33.56 12.32 -1.58
N GLY A 64 -32.94 13.24 -0.83
CA GLY A 64 -33.64 14.13 0.11
C GLY A 64 -34.16 13.43 1.36
N LEU A 65 -33.91 12.13 1.51
CA LEU A 65 -34.27 11.36 2.70
C LEU A 65 -33.23 11.56 3.79
N GLU A 66 -33.68 11.76 5.03
CA GLU A 66 -32.81 11.77 6.20
C GLU A 66 -32.52 10.33 6.62
N ALA A 67 -31.24 9.96 6.64
CA ALA A 67 -30.79 8.69 7.21
C ALA A 67 -30.56 8.89 8.71
N ASP A 68 -31.66 9.07 9.45
CA ASP A 68 -31.67 9.27 10.89
C ASP A 68 -31.63 7.93 11.64
N LYS A 69 -31.75 7.98 12.97
CA LYS A 69 -31.71 6.77 13.80
C LYS A 69 -32.87 5.83 13.48
N ALA A 70 -34.08 6.34 13.29
CA ALA A 70 -35.26 5.52 13.00
C ALA A 70 -35.09 4.75 11.68
N PHE A 71 -34.47 5.38 10.67
CA PHE A 71 -34.10 4.72 9.42
C PHE A 71 -33.12 3.55 9.64
N TYR A 72 -32.11 3.71 10.49
CA TYR A 72 -31.15 2.64 10.76
C TYR A 72 -31.70 1.54 11.66
N ASP A 73 -32.56 1.87 12.62
CA ASP A 73 -33.22 0.90 13.51
C ASP A 73 -34.18 -0.02 12.70
N ASP A 74 -34.91 0.53 11.71
CA ASP A 74 -35.70 -0.26 10.75
C ASP A 74 -34.81 -1.15 9.87
N LEU A 75 -33.67 -0.63 9.40
CA LEU A 75 -32.73 -1.37 8.56
C LEU A 75 -32.01 -2.52 9.30
N SER A 76 -31.73 -2.35 10.60
CA SER A 76 -31.09 -3.39 11.43
C SER A 76 -32.08 -4.45 11.94
N GLY A 77 -33.39 -4.18 11.86
CA GLY A 77 -34.43 -5.04 12.41
C GLY A 77 -34.63 -4.89 13.92
N ASP A 78 -34.17 -3.76 14.50
CA ASP A 78 -34.31 -3.42 15.92
C ASP A 78 -35.54 -2.51 16.18
N ALA A 79 -36.45 -2.42 15.21
CA ALA A 79 -37.67 -1.58 15.25
C ALA A 79 -38.72 -2.04 16.28
#